data_AF-A0AAW7YTE3-F1
#
_entry.id   AF-A0AAW7YTE3-F1
#
_cell.length_a   1.000
_cell.length_b   1.000
_cell.length_c   1.000
_cell.angle_alpha   90.00
_cell.angle_beta   90.00
_cell.angle_gamma   90.00
#
_symmetry.space_group_name_H-M   'P 1'
#
loop_
_entity.id
_entity.type
_entity.pdbx_description
1 polymer ?
#
loop_
_entity_poly.entity_id
_entity_poly.type
_entity_poly.pdbx_seq_one_letter_code
_entity_poly.pdbx_strand_id
1 'polypeptide(L)' 'MSTGSKIEFLGDLPGLYRISLTVVDPSGAENTTEHEFKLEKLPAVISDITAYDEIELGEHYT' A
#
# COMPACT_ATOMS: atom_id res chain seq x y z
N MET A 1 6.17 22.42 24.91
CA MET A 1 5.84 21.02 25.22
C MET A 1 4.78 20.60 24.21
N SER A 2 5.12 19.79 23.21
CA SER A 2 4.11 19.28 22.27
C SER A 2 3.76 17.85 22.71
N THR A 3 2.59 17.69 23.30
CA THR A 3 1.97 16.38 23.51
C THR A 3 1.31 15.98 22.20
N GLY A 4 2.01 15.22 21.37
CA GLY A 4 1.41 14.66 20.16
C GLY A 4 0.35 13.63 20.55
N SER A 5 -0.90 13.84 20.13
CA SER A 5 -1.95 12.82 20.24
C SER A 5 -1.64 11.68 19.29
N LYS A 6 -1.63 10.44 19.80
CA LYS A 6 -1.48 9.24 18.97
C LYS A 6 -2.87 8.76 18.53
N ILE A 7 -3.08 8.65 17.23
CA ILE A 7 -4.26 8.00 16.65
C ILE A 7 -3.79 6.66 16.08
N GLU A 8 -4.45 5.57 16.47
CA GLU A 8 -4.20 4.23 15.93
C GLU A 8 -5.33 3.87 14.97
N PHE A 9 -4.96 3.50 13.74
CA PHE A 9 -5.88 3.05 12.71
C PHE A 9 -5.46 1.65 12.23
N LEU A 10 -6.41 0.71 12.24
CA LEU A 10 -6.23 -0.65 11.70
C LEU A 10 -7.13 -0.78 10.47
N GLY A 11 -6.51 -0.88 9.30
CA GLY A 11 -7.21 -1.12 8.04
C GLY A 11 -7.31 -2.60 7.74
N ASP A 12 -8.52 -3.09 7.48
CA ASP A 12 -8.78 -4.51 7.20
C ASP A 12 -8.64 -4.88 5.72
N LEU A 13 -8.61 -3.87 4.83
CA LEU A 13 -8.59 -4.05 3.38
C LEU A 13 -7.50 -3.19 2.72
N PRO A 14 -6.76 -3.74 1.75
CA PRO A 14 -5.86 -2.95 0.92
C PRO A 14 -6.58 -1.78 0.23
N GLY A 15 -5.96 -0.61 0.24
CA GLY A 15 -6.57 0.60 -0.30
C GLY A 15 -5.80 1.87 0.04
N LEU A 16 -6.24 2.99 -0.54
CA LEU A 16 -5.74 4.32 -0.20
C LEU A 16 -6.59 4.90 0.94
N TYR A 17 -5.95 5.24 2.04
CA TYR A 17 -6.56 5.88 3.19
C TYR A 17 -6.13 7.35 3.26
N ARG A 18 -7.10 8.26 3.39
CA ARG A 18 -6.85 9.68 3.64
C ARG A 18 -7.20 9.99 5.09
N ILE A 19 -6.19 10.41 5.85
CA ILE A 19 -6.31 10.79 7.25
C ILE A 19 -6.35 12.32 7.30
N SER A 20 -7.45 12.89 7.76
CA SER A 20 -7.60 14.33 7.95
C SER A 20 -7.60 14.65 9.44
N LEU A 21 -6.71 15.55 9.87
CA LEU A 21 -6.61 16.03 11.24
C LEU A 21 -7.03 17.50 11.27
N THR A 22 -8.11 17.79 11.99
CA THR A 22 -8.60 19.15 12.22
C THR A 22 -8.38 19.54 13.68
N VAL A 23 -7.77 20.70 13.90
CA VAL A 23 -7.59 21.30 15.22
C VAL A 23 -8.48 22.53 15.30
N VAL A 24 -9.26 22.62 16.38
CA VAL A 24 -10.11 23.77 16.68
C VAL A 24 -9.57 24.47 17.92
N ASP A 25 -9.33 25.77 17.83
CA ASP A 25 -8.90 26.57 18.98
C ASP A 25 -10.10 27.01 19.86
N PRO A 26 -9.87 27.56 21.07
CA PRO A 26 -10.97 27.99 21.94
C PRO A 26 -11.83 29.14 21.40
N SER A 27 -11.35 29.87 20.38
CA SER A 27 -12.13 30.88 19.67
C SER A 27 -13.02 30.30 18.56
N GLY A 28 -12.87 29.00 18.27
CA GLY A 28 -13.58 28.28 17.23
C GLY A 28 -12.89 28.30 15.87
N ALA A 29 -11.65 28.79 15.78
CA ALA A 29 -10.92 28.76 14.52
C ALA A 29 -10.36 27.36 14.25
N GLU A 30 -10.46 26.91 13.00
CA GLU A 30 -10.05 25.57 12.60
C GLU A 30 -8.83 25.59 11.70
N ASN A 31 -7.97 24.57 11.84
CA ASN A 31 -6.89 24.28 10.91
C ASN A 31 -6.85 22.79 10.62
N THR A 32 -6.80 22.43 9.33
CA THR A 32 -6.84 21.04 8.86
C THR A 32 -5.58 20.68 8.11
N THR A 33 -5.03 19.50 8.40
CA THR A 33 -3.96 18.88 7.62
C THR A 33 -4.38 17.48 7.19
N GLU A 34 -3.93 17.05 6.01
CA GLU A 34 -4.26 15.74 5.45
C GLU A 34 -2.99 14.93 5.19
N HIS A 35 -3.09 13.62 5.38
CA HIS A 35 -2.04 12.66 5.05
C HIS A 35 -2.63 11.46 4.34
N GLU A 36 -1.98 11.00 3.28
CA GLU A 36 -2.39 9.82 2.54
C GLU A 36 -1.49 8.64 2.90
N PHE A 37 -2.12 7.49 3.14
CA PHE A 37 -1.47 6.24 3.45
C PHE A 37 -2.03 5.13 2.56
N LYS A 38 -1.16 4.44 1.82
CA LYS A 38 -1.55 3.31 0.99
C LYS A 38 -1.29 2.00 1.72
N LEU A 39 -2.34 1.23 1.96
CA LEU A 39 -2.26 -0.14 2.47
C LEU A 39 -2.18 -1.11 1.30
N GLU A 40 -1.01 -1.68 1.07
CA GLU A 40 -0.79 -2.65 -0.02
C GLU A 40 -1.20 -4.07 0.42
N LYS A 41 -1.75 -4.86 -0.51
CA LYS A 41 -1.89 -6.33 -0.33
C LYS A 41 -0.59 -7.00 -0.76
N LEU A 42 0.02 -7.81 0.11
CA LEU A 42 1.17 -8.66 -0.24
C LEU A 42 0.86 -10.13 0.13
N PRO A 43 1.34 -11.14 -0.66
CA PRO A 43 2.13 -11.04 -1.89
C PRO A 43 1.26 -10.99 -3.17
N ALA A 44 1.78 -10.32 -4.22
CA ALA A 44 1.24 -10.44 -5.57
C ALA A 44 1.47 -11.87 -6.09
N VAL A 45 0.41 -12.59 -6.45
CA VAL A 45 0.53 -13.90 -7.08
C VAL A 45 0.98 -13.68 -8.52
N ILE A 46 2.29 -13.77 -8.78
CA ILE A 46 2.83 -13.83 -10.15
C ILE A 46 2.75 -15.29 -10.58
N SER A 47 1.62 -15.71 -11.15
CA SER A 47 1.42 -17.07 -11.68
C SER A 47 1.64 -17.17 -13.19
N ASP A 48 2.25 -16.17 -13.83
CA ASP A 48 2.38 -16.11 -15.29
C ASP A 48 3.83 -15.91 -15.78
N ILE A 49 4.81 -16.49 -15.07
CA ILE A 49 6.09 -16.80 -15.71
C ILE A 49 5.86 -18.12 -16.46
N THR A 50 5.45 -18.04 -17.72
CA THR A 50 5.63 -19.15 -18.67
C THR A 50 7.13 -19.33 -18.85
N ALA A 51 7.72 -20.27 -18.10
CA ALA A 51 8.96 -20.89 -18.51
C ALA A 51 8.64 -21.64 -19.82
N TYR A 52 9.27 -21.23 -20.93
CA TYR A 52 9.36 -22.11 -22.09
C TYR A 52 10.33 -23.23 -21.68
N ASP A 53 9.80 -24.31 -21.13
CA ASP A 53 10.51 -25.57 -21.14
C ASP A 53 10.40 -26.17 -22.56
N GLU A 54 11.50 -26.76 -22.99
CA GLU A 54 11.76 -27.48 -24.25
C GLU A 54 12.28 -26.64 -25.44
N ILE A 55 13.61 -26.47 -25.48
CA ILE A 55 14.32 -26.59 -26.76
C ILE A 55 14.70 -28.07 -26.91
N GLU A 56 13.84 -28.87 -27.54
CA GLU A 56 14.29 -30.16 -28.11
C GLU A 56 15.10 -29.85 -29.39
N LEU A 57 16.43 -29.89 -29.29
CA LEU A 57 17.29 -30.03 -30.47
C LEU A 57 17.40 -31.53 -30.82
N GLY A 58 16.38 -32.08 -31.50
CA GLY A 58 16.62 -33.17 -32.46
C GLY A 58 17.39 -32.58 -33.65
N GLU A 59 18.40 -33.20 -34.26
CA GLU A 59 18.53 -34.60 -34.65
C GLU A 59 20.01 -35.01 -34.67
N HIS A 60 20.25 -36.28 -34.33
CA HIS A 60 21.51 -36.97 -34.52
C HIS A 60 21.65 -37.41 -35.98
N TYR A 61 22.49 -36.71 -36.77
CA TYR A 61 22.92 -37.21 -38.08
C TYR A 61 24.17 -38.09 -37.92
N THR A 62 24.06 -39.31 -38.42
CA THR A 62 25.06 -40.39 -38.43
C THR A 62 26.35 -40.04 -39.15
#